data_AF-A0A2U0DM41-F1
#
_entry.id   AF-A0A2U0DM41-F1
#
_cell.length_a   1.000
_cell.length_b   1.000
_cell.length_c   1.000
_cell.angle_alpha   90.00
_cell.angle_beta   90.00
_cell.angle_gamma   90.00
#
_symmetry.space_group_name_H-M   'P 1'
#
loop_
_entity.id
_entity.type
_entity.pdbx_description
1 polymer ?
#
loop_
_entity_poly.entity_id
_entity_poly.type
_entity_poly.pdbx_seq_one_letter_code
_entity_poly.pdbx_strand_id
1 'polypeptide(L)'
;MKNLHTNPYIHKEEDKLVNSITGEKLLCGERIFEIIDFIKQPKQYNELEAEFEDIAGDLENIVKILVDKSYIVLNDDYKNAVIKITPHTPHLFNLPYRSIDASLDKKSVGFIGIPLGIGNKENINSSLLANVLRSYTKKYGLDLSAASLVESNVFGGTTEDYQVLLGKIKGGEIFDYGNIFFNTQESPNFMYEKIYRIAQKTFDRENLIPFFIGGDHSISYPLIKAAIDKYGDDLCVLHFDAHTDTYTSDYDKIKNIDTIHHHGNFMTKCFEDGLKHAFQFGIRGIVNNRQKSNENRTIIWAHEVKRIIKNSELFKDIPAGKKYYITFDFDVLDPVYFSNTSTPVINGLTYEECKETFNTLLAGKEIIGCDIVEVYPNGNDLASQIVCQVIFDLMNNI
;
A
#
# COMPACT_ATOMS: atom_id res chain seq x y z
N MET A 1 21.22 -12.77 32.21
CA MET A 1 21.06 -11.32 32.03
C MET A 1 20.69 -11.08 30.57
N LYS A 2 19.69 -10.24 30.29
CA LYS A 2 19.28 -9.96 28.91
C LYS A 2 20.32 -9.01 28.28
N ASN A 3 20.70 -9.26 27.03
CA ASN A 3 21.53 -8.31 26.29
C ASN A 3 20.74 -7.01 26.08
N LEU A 4 21.40 -5.88 26.28
CA LEU A 4 20.93 -4.57 25.86
C LEU A 4 21.26 -4.39 24.38
N HIS A 5 20.29 -3.92 23.61
CA HIS A 5 20.46 -3.66 22.19
C HIS A 5 19.76 -2.37 21.81
N THR A 6 20.38 -1.57 20.96
CA THR A 6 19.76 -0.36 20.41
C THR A 6 18.54 -0.72 19.58
N ASN A 7 17.40 -0.09 19.82
CA ASN A 7 16.25 -0.29 18.95
C ASN A 7 16.62 0.18 17.52
N PRO A 8 16.57 -0.66 16.48
CA PRO A 8 17.03 -0.27 15.14
C PRO A 8 16.17 0.80 14.47
N TYR A 9 14.98 1.09 15.02
CA TYR A 9 14.09 2.14 14.53
C TYR A 9 14.32 3.48 15.21
N ILE A 10 15.47 3.65 15.86
CA ILE A 10 15.88 4.94 16.40
C ILE A 10 16.95 5.56 15.52
N HIS A 11 16.86 6.87 15.36
CA HIS A 11 17.87 7.64 14.65
C HIS A 11 18.14 8.96 15.37
N LYS A 12 19.29 9.55 15.09
CA LYS A 12 19.68 10.85 15.62
C LYS A 12 19.17 11.95 14.69
N GLU A 13 18.49 12.94 15.25
CA GLU A 13 18.05 14.18 14.59
C GLU A 13 18.57 15.34 15.45
N GLU A 14 19.66 15.98 15.01
CA GLU A 14 20.36 17.02 15.78
C GLU A 14 20.79 16.55 17.19
N ASP A 15 20.22 17.11 18.24
CA ASP A 15 20.44 16.81 19.66
C ASP A 15 19.39 15.83 20.23
N LYS A 16 18.57 15.21 19.36
CA LYS A 16 17.51 14.28 19.76
C LYS A 16 17.76 12.88 19.24
N LEU A 17 17.29 11.93 20.04
CA LEU A 17 17.07 10.55 19.64
C LEU A 17 15.58 10.40 19.31
N VAL A 18 15.27 9.95 18.09
CA VAL A 18 13.90 9.81 17.59
C VAL A 18 13.56 8.35 17.49
N ASN A 19 12.50 7.91 18.15
CA ASN A 19 11.97 6.56 18.02
C ASN A 19 10.87 6.54 16.96
N SER A 20 11.15 5.97 15.79
CA SER A 20 10.20 5.95 14.68
C SER A 20 8.93 5.17 15.03
N ILE A 21 9.01 4.11 15.84
CA ILE A 21 7.86 3.28 16.23
C ILE A 21 6.83 4.12 16.99
N THR A 22 7.27 4.79 18.05
CA THR A 22 6.39 5.54 18.95
C THR A 22 6.16 6.98 18.49
N GLY A 23 7.05 7.50 17.63
CA GLY A 23 7.11 8.91 17.27
C GLY A 23 7.70 9.79 18.37
N GLU A 24 8.15 9.21 19.49
CA GLU A 24 8.76 9.96 20.57
C GLU A 24 10.11 10.54 20.15
N LYS A 25 10.38 11.76 20.63
CA LYS A 25 11.68 12.42 20.51
C LYS A 25 12.23 12.66 21.91
N LEU A 26 13.45 12.20 22.18
CA LEU A 26 14.15 12.39 23.44
C LEU A 26 15.32 13.35 23.21
N LEU A 27 15.32 14.49 23.89
CA LEU A 27 16.49 15.38 23.94
C LEU A 27 17.59 14.69 24.75
N CYS A 28 18.78 14.57 24.18
CA CYS A 28 19.85 13.75 24.72
C CYS A 28 21.17 14.53 24.79
N GLY A 29 21.91 14.35 25.89
CA GLY A 29 23.33 14.74 25.92
C GLY A 29 24.21 13.74 25.15
N GLU A 30 25.45 14.12 24.87
CA GLU A 30 26.42 13.30 24.12
C GLU A 30 26.57 11.89 24.71
N ARG A 31 26.58 11.77 26.04
CA ARG A 31 26.73 10.49 26.74
C ARG A 31 25.64 9.47 26.40
N ILE A 32 24.41 9.93 26.17
CA ILE A 32 23.32 9.04 25.75
C ILE A 32 23.54 8.53 24.32
N PHE A 33 24.03 9.39 23.41
CA PHE A 33 24.35 8.95 22.06
C PHE A 33 25.48 7.92 22.06
N GLU A 34 26.50 8.11 22.89
CA GLU A 34 27.59 7.14 23.06
C GLU A 34 27.10 5.80 23.59
N ILE A 35 26.21 5.78 24.58
CA ILE A 35 25.58 4.54 25.07
C ILE A 35 24.82 3.84 23.94
N ILE A 36 23.99 4.58 23.20
CA ILE A 36 23.21 4.05 22.08
C ILE A 36 24.10 3.51 20.95
N ASP A 37 25.21 4.18 20.64
CA ASP A 37 26.15 3.69 19.63
C ASP A 37 26.92 2.46 20.11
N PHE A 38 27.32 2.43 21.39
CA PHE A 38 28.03 1.30 22.00
C PHE A 38 27.21 0.01 21.98
N ILE A 39 25.91 0.10 22.23
CA ILE A 39 24.99 -1.05 22.28
C ILE A 39 24.26 -1.33 20.94
N LYS A 40 24.70 -0.71 19.83
CA LYS A 40 24.29 -1.15 18.48
C LYS A 40 24.64 -2.61 18.23
N GLN A 41 25.74 -3.08 18.81
CA GLN A 41 26.00 -4.51 18.98
C GLN A 41 25.47 -4.93 20.35
N PRO A 42 24.81 -6.09 20.49
CA PRO A 42 24.28 -6.54 21.78
C PRO A 42 25.36 -6.55 22.87
N LYS A 43 25.07 -5.91 24.01
CA LYS A 43 25.99 -5.80 25.18
C LYS A 43 25.34 -6.26 26.48
N GLN A 44 26.12 -6.79 27.40
CA GLN A 44 25.68 -7.01 28.78
C GLN A 44 25.79 -5.71 29.60
N TYR A 45 24.96 -5.57 30.64
CA TYR A 45 24.94 -4.35 31.47
C TYR A 45 26.30 -4.04 32.12
N ASN A 46 27.02 -5.06 32.58
CA ASN A 46 28.36 -4.90 33.16
C ASN A 46 29.41 -4.38 32.16
N GLU A 47 29.22 -4.60 30.85
CA GLU A 47 30.07 -4.00 29.83
C GLU A 47 29.82 -2.49 29.71
N LEU A 48 28.58 -2.03 29.92
CA LEU A 48 28.27 -0.60 29.97
C LEU A 48 28.83 0.03 31.25
N GLU A 49 28.71 -0.63 32.40
CA GLU A 49 29.27 -0.12 33.66
C GLU A 49 30.79 0.10 33.56
N ALA A 50 31.49 -0.81 32.87
CA ALA A 50 32.93 -0.71 32.66
C ALA A 50 33.32 0.42 31.68
N GLU A 51 32.54 0.64 30.62
CA GLU A 51 32.81 1.68 29.62
C GLU A 51 32.42 3.09 30.11
N PHE A 52 31.35 3.18 30.90
CA PHE A 52 30.74 4.44 31.35
C PHE A 52 30.86 4.62 32.87
N GLU A 53 32.05 4.34 33.42
CA GLU A 53 32.31 4.37 34.87
C GLU A 53 32.10 5.77 35.50
N ASP A 54 32.34 6.83 34.73
CA ASP A 54 32.13 8.24 35.11
C ASP A 54 30.67 8.59 35.45
N ILE A 55 29.71 7.82 34.92
CA ILE A 55 28.27 7.99 35.17
C ILE A 55 27.63 6.77 35.83
N ALA A 56 28.42 5.86 36.41
CA ALA A 56 27.92 4.60 36.98
C ALA A 56 26.79 4.79 38.00
N GLY A 57 26.81 5.89 38.77
CA GLY A 57 25.77 6.22 39.75
C GLY A 57 24.38 6.50 39.14
N ASP A 58 24.32 6.93 37.89
CA ASP A 58 23.08 7.26 37.18
C ASP A 58 22.74 6.25 36.06
N LEU A 59 23.70 5.40 35.66
CA LEU A 59 23.61 4.50 34.51
C LEU A 59 22.38 3.57 34.58
N GLU A 60 22.06 3.03 35.75
CA GLU A 60 20.91 2.14 35.93
C GLU A 60 19.59 2.85 35.59
N ASN A 61 19.43 4.09 36.09
CA ASN A 61 18.25 4.90 35.83
C ASN A 61 18.18 5.32 34.36
N ILE A 62 19.32 5.68 33.75
CA ILE A 62 19.41 6.01 32.32
C ILE A 62 18.94 4.83 31.48
N VAL A 63 19.53 3.65 31.69
CA VAL A 63 19.17 2.43 30.95
C VAL A 63 17.70 2.10 31.15
N LYS A 64 17.19 2.19 32.39
CA LYS A 64 15.77 1.96 32.68
C LYS A 64 14.86 2.89 31.86
N ILE A 65 15.14 4.20 31.84
CA ILE A 65 14.36 5.17 31.06
C ILE A 65 14.39 4.84 29.56
N LEU A 66 15.57 4.50 29.04
CA LEU A 66 15.72 4.15 27.63
C LEU A 66 15.01 2.85 27.27
N VAL A 67 14.95 1.87 28.18
CA VAL A 67 14.17 0.64 27.99
C VAL A 67 12.66 0.91 28.06
N ASP A 68 12.21 1.65 29.08
CA ASP A 68 10.78 1.97 29.28
C ASP A 68 10.23 2.77 28.07
N LYS A 69 11.06 3.62 27.46
CA LYS A 69 10.74 4.37 26.25
C LYS A 69 11.11 3.67 24.94
N SER A 70 11.52 2.41 25.01
CA SER A 70 11.85 1.56 23.85
C SER A 70 12.96 2.09 22.94
N TYR A 71 13.89 2.90 23.45
CA TYR A 71 15.15 3.23 22.74
C TYR A 71 16.17 2.09 22.87
N ILE A 72 16.09 1.31 23.95
CA ILE A 72 16.83 0.06 24.15
C ILE A 72 15.82 -1.09 24.20
N VAL A 73 16.14 -2.17 23.51
CA VAL A 73 15.40 -3.44 23.55
C VAL A 73 16.22 -4.50 24.27
N LEU A 74 15.53 -5.39 24.99
CA LEU A 74 16.15 -6.46 25.78
C LEU A 74 16.12 -7.82 25.08
N ASN A 75 15.53 -7.89 23.88
CA ASN A 75 15.41 -9.09 23.06
C ASN A 75 15.26 -8.75 21.57
N ASP A 76 15.27 -9.77 20.72
CA ASP A 76 15.16 -9.65 19.26
C ASP A 76 13.72 -9.58 18.73
N ASP A 77 12.70 -9.51 19.60
CA ASP A 77 11.28 -9.62 19.19
C ASP A 77 10.86 -8.49 18.23
N TYR A 78 11.59 -7.36 18.23
CA TYR A 78 11.37 -6.23 17.31
C TYR A 78 11.48 -6.62 15.83
N LYS A 79 12.30 -7.62 15.47
CA LYS A 79 12.52 -8.05 14.07
C LYS A 79 11.22 -8.58 13.45
N ASN A 80 10.37 -9.18 14.28
CA ASN A 80 9.10 -9.75 13.85
C ASN A 80 7.95 -8.73 13.83
N ALA A 81 8.13 -7.51 14.35
CA ALA A 81 7.04 -6.54 14.51
C ALA A 81 6.71 -5.77 13.21
N VAL A 82 7.68 -5.64 12.29
CA VAL A 82 7.62 -4.63 11.21
C VAL A 82 7.11 -5.19 9.89
N ILE A 83 7.50 -6.42 9.57
CA ILE A 83 7.11 -7.09 8.32
C ILE A 83 6.04 -8.18 8.53
N LYS A 84 5.30 -8.09 9.64
CA LYS A 84 4.31 -9.11 10.00
C LYS A 84 3.03 -8.95 9.19
N ILE A 85 2.74 -9.98 8.40
CA ILE A 85 1.42 -10.23 7.85
C ILE A 85 0.76 -11.31 8.70
N THR A 86 -0.43 -11.03 9.21
CA THR A 86 -1.21 -11.96 10.03
C THR A 86 -2.25 -12.65 9.16
N PRO A 87 -2.31 -13.99 9.12
CA PRO A 87 -3.37 -14.71 8.45
C PRO A 87 -4.73 -14.23 8.96
N HIS A 88 -5.70 -14.10 8.06
CA HIS A 88 -7.05 -13.70 8.40
C HIS A 88 -8.01 -14.86 8.15
N THR A 89 -9.06 -15.02 8.96
CA THR A 89 -10.15 -15.98 8.67
C THR A 89 -11.49 -15.24 8.74
N PRO A 90 -12.35 -15.31 7.71
CA PRO A 90 -12.19 -16.07 6.45
C PRO A 90 -11.09 -15.50 5.55
N HIS A 91 -10.65 -16.30 4.57
CA HIS A 91 -9.72 -15.89 3.52
C HIS A 91 -10.50 -15.29 2.34
N LEU A 92 -9.86 -14.39 1.59
CA LEU A 92 -10.42 -13.80 0.39
C LEU A 92 -10.65 -14.89 -0.66
N PHE A 93 -11.86 -14.95 -1.19
CA PHE A 93 -12.30 -15.97 -2.15
C PHE A 93 -12.05 -17.44 -1.74
N ASN A 94 -11.99 -17.72 -0.43
CA ASN A 94 -11.60 -19.02 0.12
C ASN A 94 -10.22 -19.53 -0.38
N LEU A 95 -9.34 -18.62 -0.79
CA LEU A 95 -8.01 -18.94 -1.30
C LEU A 95 -7.12 -19.55 -0.21
N PRO A 96 -6.16 -20.41 -0.58
CA PRO A 96 -5.22 -20.98 0.38
C PRO A 96 -4.33 -19.90 1.00
N TYR A 97 -4.04 -20.05 2.29
CA TYR A 97 -2.96 -19.30 2.94
C TYR A 97 -1.61 -19.91 2.55
N ARG A 98 -0.63 -19.04 2.30
CA ARG A 98 0.77 -19.41 2.13
C ARG A 98 1.61 -18.43 2.93
N SER A 99 2.70 -18.87 3.54
CA SER A 99 3.65 -17.91 4.13
C SER A 99 4.23 -17.02 3.04
N ILE A 100 4.38 -15.71 3.30
CA ILE A 100 5.07 -14.79 2.39
C ILE A 100 6.55 -15.13 2.20
N ASP A 101 7.10 -16.11 2.93
CA ASP A 101 8.48 -16.60 2.74
C ASP A 101 8.55 -17.92 1.94
N ALA A 102 7.42 -18.58 1.67
CA ALA A 102 7.41 -19.82 0.89
C ALA A 102 7.83 -19.57 -0.57
N SER A 103 8.62 -20.43 -1.20
CA SER A 103 9.03 -20.30 -2.62
C SER A 103 7.83 -20.25 -3.57
N LEU A 104 7.95 -19.65 -4.76
CA LEU A 104 6.92 -19.64 -5.80
C LEU A 104 7.51 -20.12 -7.13
N ASP A 105 7.04 -21.28 -7.60
CA ASP A 105 7.55 -21.92 -8.82
C ASP A 105 6.99 -21.28 -10.11
N LYS A 106 5.92 -20.48 -9.98
CA LYS A 106 5.23 -19.81 -11.08
C LYS A 106 4.80 -18.41 -10.67
N LYS A 107 4.70 -17.52 -11.65
CA LYS A 107 4.18 -16.15 -11.49
C LYS A 107 2.75 -16.19 -10.92
N SER A 108 2.60 -15.74 -9.68
CA SER A 108 1.41 -15.88 -8.86
C SER A 108 0.92 -14.53 -8.33
N VAL A 109 -0.38 -14.43 -8.04
CA VAL A 109 -1.00 -13.26 -7.41
C VAL A 109 -1.17 -13.50 -5.92
N GLY A 110 -0.80 -12.51 -5.10
CA GLY A 110 -0.91 -12.59 -3.66
C GLY A 110 -1.66 -11.41 -3.06
N PHE A 111 -2.79 -11.67 -2.42
CA PHE A 111 -3.57 -10.63 -1.74
C PHE A 111 -3.00 -10.32 -0.36
N ILE A 112 -2.82 -9.03 -0.08
CA ILE A 112 -2.37 -8.50 1.21
C ILE A 112 -3.30 -7.36 1.60
N GLY A 113 -4.02 -7.50 2.71
CA GLY A 113 -4.90 -6.43 3.19
C GLY A 113 -4.12 -5.37 3.98
N ILE A 114 -4.44 -4.10 3.75
CA ILE A 114 -3.88 -2.96 4.46
C ILE A 114 -5.03 -2.25 5.20
N PRO A 115 -5.34 -2.65 6.45
CA PRO A 115 -6.43 -2.06 7.20
C PRO A 115 -6.02 -0.70 7.83
N LEU A 116 -5.66 0.27 6.98
CA LEU A 116 -5.18 1.59 7.41
C LEU A 116 -5.87 2.71 6.62
N GLY A 117 -6.70 3.51 7.30
CA GLY A 117 -7.47 4.61 6.71
C GLY A 117 -7.21 5.96 7.39
N ILE A 118 -6.03 6.16 7.97
CA ILE A 118 -5.72 7.35 8.79
C ILE A 118 -5.24 8.56 7.99
N GLY A 119 -4.96 8.37 6.70
CA GLY A 119 -4.63 9.45 5.77
C GLY A 119 -5.85 10.34 5.52
N ASN A 120 -7.05 9.76 5.50
CA ASN A 120 -8.31 10.50 5.57
C ASN A 120 -8.77 10.66 7.03
N LYS A 121 -8.49 11.83 7.62
CA LYS A 121 -8.84 12.10 9.03
C LYS A 121 -10.33 12.26 9.29
N GLU A 122 -11.12 12.53 8.26
CA GLU A 122 -12.56 12.73 8.40
C GLU A 122 -13.31 11.40 8.43
N ASN A 123 -12.83 10.42 7.68
CA ASN A 123 -13.44 9.10 7.60
C ASN A 123 -12.36 8.02 7.46
N ILE A 124 -12.23 7.16 8.46
CA ILE A 124 -11.22 6.09 8.49
C ILE A 124 -11.77 4.73 8.06
N ASN A 125 -13.04 4.65 7.62
CA ASN A 125 -13.73 3.38 7.38
C ASN A 125 -13.18 2.61 6.16
N SER A 126 -12.37 3.24 5.31
CA SER A 126 -11.64 2.54 4.25
C SER A 126 -10.69 1.46 4.79
N SER A 127 -10.28 1.57 6.06
CA SER A 127 -9.53 0.55 6.80
C SER A 127 -10.29 -0.79 6.95
N LEU A 128 -11.61 -0.80 6.75
CA LEU A 128 -12.45 -1.98 6.89
C LEU A 128 -12.51 -2.84 5.62
N LEU A 129 -12.13 -2.30 4.44
CA LEU A 129 -12.34 -2.95 3.14
C LEU A 129 -11.85 -4.40 3.12
N ALA A 130 -10.58 -4.64 3.49
CA ALA A 130 -9.98 -5.96 3.39
C ALA A 130 -10.73 -7.03 4.21
N ASN A 131 -11.27 -6.66 5.37
CA ASN A 131 -12.00 -7.58 6.24
C ASN A 131 -13.45 -7.77 5.77
N VAL A 132 -14.09 -6.69 5.30
CA VAL A 132 -15.43 -6.74 4.72
C VAL A 132 -15.44 -7.59 3.47
N LEU A 133 -14.45 -7.45 2.60
CA LEU A 133 -14.36 -8.21 1.35
C LEU A 133 -14.19 -9.71 1.62
N ARG A 134 -13.32 -10.10 2.56
CA ARG A 134 -13.17 -11.51 2.97
C ARG A 134 -14.46 -12.09 3.56
N SER A 135 -15.15 -11.29 4.38
CA SER A 135 -16.43 -11.67 4.96
C SER A 135 -17.52 -11.82 3.89
N TYR A 136 -17.56 -10.91 2.92
CA TYR A 136 -18.47 -10.95 1.77
C TYR A 136 -18.23 -12.20 0.92
N THR A 137 -16.99 -12.47 0.52
CA THR A 137 -16.67 -13.65 -0.31
C THR A 137 -17.04 -14.95 0.41
N LYS A 138 -16.83 -15.02 1.73
CA LYS A 138 -17.25 -16.17 2.53
C LYS A 138 -18.78 -16.30 2.62
N LYS A 139 -19.48 -15.20 2.88
CA LYS A 139 -20.94 -15.13 3.02
C LYS A 139 -21.65 -15.67 1.77
N TYR A 140 -21.14 -15.31 0.59
CA TYR A 140 -21.73 -15.69 -0.69
C TYR A 140 -21.10 -16.93 -1.35
N GLY A 141 -20.14 -17.57 -0.68
CA GLY A 141 -19.51 -18.78 -1.22
C GLY A 141 -18.71 -18.54 -2.50
N LEU A 142 -18.12 -17.36 -2.67
CA LEU A 142 -17.24 -17.04 -3.79
C LEU A 142 -15.92 -17.79 -3.58
N ASP A 143 -15.83 -19.00 -4.12
CA ASP A 143 -14.73 -19.94 -3.86
C ASP A 143 -13.89 -20.15 -5.12
N LEU A 144 -12.72 -19.51 -5.17
CA LEU A 144 -11.75 -19.71 -6.25
C LEU A 144 -10.83 -20.91 -6.01
N SER A 145 -10.84 -21.53 -4.83
CA SER A 145 -10.10 -22.77 -4.58
C SER A 145 -10.77 -23.99 -5.22
N ALA A 146 -12.08 -23.92 -5.47
CA ALA A 146 -12.86 -24.93 -6.19
C ALA A 146 -12.68 -24.82 -7.73
N ALA A 147 -11.44 -24.73 -8.20
CA ALA A 147 -11.08 -24.32 -9.56
C ALA A 147 -11.73 -25.11 -10.70
N SER A 148 -12.11 -26.37 -10.48
CA SER A 148 -12.80 -27.20 -11.48
C SER A 148 -14.24 -26.77 -11.76
N LEU A 149 -14.83 -25.94 -10.89
CA LEU A 149 -16.23 -25.50 -10.99
C LEU A 149 -16.37 -24.06 -11.49
N VAL A 150 -15.27 -23.32 -11.66
CA VAL A 150 -15.29 -21.91 -12.06
C VAL A 150 -15.27 -21.79 -13.59
N GLU A 151 -16.30 -21.17 -14.16
CA GLU A 151 -16.48 -20.93 -15.60
C GLU A 151 -16.52 -19.43 -15.91
N SER A 152 -16.15 -19.02 -17.12
CA SER A 152 -16.07 -17.59 -17.49
C SER A 152 -17.40 -16.83 -17.41
N ASN A 153 -18.52 -17.53 -17.62
CA ASN A 153 -19.85 -16.93 -17.64
C ASN A 153 -20.19 -16.19 -16.34
N VAL A 154 -19.66 -16.65 -15.19
CA VAL A 154 -19.90 -16.04 -13.88
C VAL A 154 -19.20 -14.69 -13.72
N PHE A 155 -18.17 -14.41 -14.52
CA PHE A 155 -17.48 -13.12 -14.59
C PHE A 155 -18.08 -12.20 -15.67
N GLY A 156 -19.15 -12.63 -16.36
CA GLY A 156 -19.79 -11.85 -17.41
C GLY A 156 -19.00 -11.80 -18.72
N GLY A 157 -18.39 -12.92 -19.13
CA GLY A 157 -17.68 -13.02 -20.41
C GLY A 157 -17.44 -14.44 -20.91
N THR A 158 -16.86 -14.55 -22.10
CA THR A 158 -16.48 -15.81 -22.74
C THR A 158 -15.20 -16.40 -22.12
N THR A 159 -14.87 -17.64 -22.50
CA THR A 159 -13.64 -18.27 -22.02
C THR A 159 -12.40 -17.55 -22.54
N GLU A 160 -12.46 -17.04 -23.77
CA GLU A 160 -11.44 -16.21 -24.37
C GLU A 160 -11.25 -14.90 -23.61
N ASP A 161 -12.35 -14.25 -23.19
CA ASP A 161 -12.30 -13.00 -22.43
C ASP A 161 -11.56 -13.19 -21.09
N TYR A 162 -11.77 -14.32 -20.40
CA TYR A 162 -11.21 -14.57 -19.05
C TYR A 162 -10.14 -15.68 -19.00
N GLN A 163 -9.49 -15.98 -20.12
CA GLN A 163 -8.57 -17.11 -20.22
C GLN A 163 -7.39 -17.03 -19.24
N VAL A 164 -6.87 -15.84 -18.98
CA VAL A 164 -5.72 -15.61 -18.09
C VAL A 164 -6.13 -15.85 -16.64
N LEU A 165 -7.25 -15.26 -16.20
CA LEU A 165 -7.78 -15.46 -14.85
C LEU A 165 -8.10 -16.93 -14.60
N LEU A 166 -8.78 -17.59 -15.53
CA LEU A 166 -9.11 -19.02 -15.42
C LEU A 166 -7.85 -19.89 -15.36
N GLY A 167 -6.80 -19.53 -16.11
CA GLY A 167 -5.49 -20.17 -16.05
C GLY A 167 -4.90 -20.12 -14.65
N LYS A 168 -4.87 -18.95 -14.01
CA LYS A 168 -4.35 -18.77 -12.65
C LYS A 168 -5.17 -19.51 -11.60
N ILE A 169 -6.50 -19.47 -11.71
CA ILE A 169 -7.43 -20.19 -10.80
C ILE A 169 -7.15 -21.69 -10.88
N LYS A 170 -7.14 -22.27 -12.08
CA LYS A 170 -6.87 -23.70 -12.31
C LYS A 170 -5.44 -24.10 -11.96
N GLY A 171 -4.50 -23.18 -12.13
CA GLY A 171 -3.09 -23.37 -11.78
C GLY A 171 -2.79 -23.33 -10.28
N GLY A 172 -3.73 -22.87 -9.44
CA GLY A 172 -3.49 -22.64 -8.01
C GLY A 172 -2.49 -21.52 -7.74
N GLU A 173 -2.51 -20.48 -8.59
CA GLU A 173 -1.51 -19.40 -8.64
C GLU A 173 -2.00 -18.12 -7.92
N ILE A 174 -2.98 -18.25 -7.02
CA ILE A 174 -3.61 -17.14 -6.32
C ILE A 174 -3.68 -17.47 -4.83
N PHE A 175 -3.22 -16.54 -3.98
CA PHE A 175 -3.08 -16.74 -2.54
C PHE A 175 -3.63 -15.56 -1.75
N ASP A 176 -4.08 -15.80 -0.52
CA ASP A 176 -4.36 -14.75 0.47
C ASP A 176 -3.35 -14.84 1.62
N TYR A 177 -2.52 -13.79 1.76
CA TYR A 177 -1.51 -13.70 2.81
C TYR A 177 -2.09 -13.18 4.14
N GLY A 178 -3.30 -12.61 4.14
CA GLY A 178 -3.91 -11.97 5.30
C GLY A 178 -3.69 -10.46 5.33
N ASN A 179 -3.57 -9.88 6.52
CA ASN A 179 -3.44 -8.43 6.71
C ASN A 179 -2.08 -8.03 7.25
N ILE A 180 -1.60 -6.87 6.84
CA ILE A 180 -0.58 -6.15 7.61
C ILE A 180 -1.12 -5.94 9.03
N PHE A 181 -0.32 -6.33 10.02
CA PHE A 181 -0.68 -6.11 11.42
C PHE A 181 -0.31 -4.69 11.81
N PHE A 182 -1.24 -3.92 12.40
CA PHE A 182 -0.97 -2.63 13.03
C PHE A 182 -1.31 -2.69 14.52
N ASN A 183 -0.51 -2.03 15.35
CA ASN A 183 -0.76 -1.90 16.78
C ASN A 183 -1.23 -0.46 17.09
N THR A 184 -2.14 -0.31 18.05
CA THR A 184 -2.74 0.99 18.41
C THR A 184 -1.75 2.00 18.99
N GLN A 185 -0.56 1.57 19.41
CA GLN A 185 0.50 2.43 19.94
C GLN A 185 1.54 2.86 18.89
N GLU A 186 1.40 2.41 17.64
CA GLU A 186 2.33 2.78 16.56
C GLU A 186 2.07 4.22 16.10
N SER A 187 3.14 4.95 15.78
CA SER A 187 3.04 6.25 15.14
C SER A 187 2.56 6.10 13.69
N PRO A 188 1.85 7.09 13.12
CA PRO A 188 1.46 7.06 11.71
C PRO A 188 2.64 6.82 10.76
N ASN A 189 3.77 7.49 10.99
CA ASN A 189 4.97 7.34 10.18
C ASN A 189 5.48 5.89 10.20
N PHE A 190 5.44 5.23 11.35
CA PHE A 190 5.82 3.83 11.45
C PHE A 190 4.84 2.89 10.73
N MET A 191 3.54 3.18 10.78
CA MET A 191 2.55 2.40 10.04
C MET A 191 2.83 2.46 8.53
N TYR A 192 3.16 3.63 7.98
CA TYR A 192 3.57 3.76 6.58
C TYR A 192 4.91 3.08 6.28
N GLU A 193 5.88 3.17 7.18
CA GLU A 193 7.16 2.44 7.07
C GLU A 193 6.93 0.92 7.01
N LYS A 194 6.00 0.36 7.80
CA LYS A 194 5.65 -1.06 7.73
C LYS A 194 5.08 -1.46 6.38
N ILE A 195 4.20 -0.63 5.81
CA ILE A 195 3.67 -0.84 4.46
C ILE A 195 4.81 -0.86 3.44
N TYR A 196 5.72 0.11 3.52
CA TYR A 196 6.90 0.19 2.65
C TYR A 196 7.79 -1.07 2.77
N ARG A 197 8.13 -1.51 3.98
CA ARG A 197 8.96 -2.70 4.21
C ARG A 197 8.32 -3.98 3.70
N ILE A 198 7.00 -4.11 3.85
CA ILE A 198 6.26 -5.25 3.32
C ILE A 198 6.23 -5.21 1.79
N ALA A 199 6.03 -4.03 1.19
CA ALA A 199 6.09 -3.86 -0.26
C ALA A 199 7.48 -4.21 -0.83
N GLN A 200 8.56 -3.74 -0.20
CA GLN A 200 9.93 -4.14 -0.56
C GLN A 200 10.07 -5.66 -0.55
N LYS A 201 9.65 -6.30 0.56
CA LYS A 201 9.69 -7.76 0.69
C LYS A 201 8.90 -8.45 -0.43
N THR A 202 7.76 -7.90 -0.86
CA THR A 202 6.98 -8.47 -1.97
C THR A 202 7.66 -8.29 -3.33
N PHE A 203 8.25 -7.12 -3.61
CA PHE A 203 8.92 -6.85 -4.89
C PHE A 203 10.28 -7.54 -5.03
N ASP A 204 10.90 -7.93 -3.91
CA ASP A 204 12.09 -8.78 -3.91
C ASP A 204 11.80 -10.25 -4.20
N ARG A 205 10.52 -10.66 -4.16
CA ARG A 205 10.13 -12.02 -4.47
C ARG A 205 9.92 -12.20 -5.96
N GLU A 206 10.78 -13.02 -6.56
CA GLU A 206 10.53 -13.54 -7.89
C GLU A 206 9.17 -14.24 -7.94
N ASN A 207 8.48 -14.08 -9.07
CA ASN A 207 7.17 -14.69 -9.34
C ASN A 207 6.01 -14.25 -8.43
N LEU A 208 6.13 -13.20 -7.62
CA LEU A 208 5.01 -12.65 -6.87
C LEU A 208 4.53 -11.34 -7.49
N ILE A 209 3.21 -11.22 -7.69
CA ILE A 209 2.52 -9.96 -7.99
C ILE A 209 1.61 -9.64 -6.80
N PRO A 210 1.99 -8.69 -5.93
CA PRO A 210 1.17 -8.33 -4.79
C PRO A 210 -0.06 -7.52 -5.23
N PHE A 211 -1.21 -7.88 -4.64
CA PHE A 211 -2.45 -7.12 -4.69
C PHE A 211 -2.75 -6.61 -3.28
N PHE A 212 -2.55 -5.31 -3.07
CA PHE A 212 -2.82 -4.66 -1.80
C PHE A 212 -4.29 -4.21 -1.74
N ILE A 213 -5.00 -4.58 -0.68
CA ILE A 213 -6.45 -4.32 -0.56
C ILE A 213 -6.72 -3.41 0.64
N GLY A 214 -7.36 -2.28 0.39
CA GLY A 214 -7.97 -1.42 1.39
C GLY A 214 -7.15 -0.21 1.79
N GLY A 215 -7.70 0.51 2.76
CA GLY A 215 -7.18 1.80 3.18
C GLY A 215 -7.62 2.96 2.30
N ASP A 216 -7.33 4.16 2.76
CA ASP A 216 -7.41 5.37 1.94
C ASP A 216 -6.19 5.46 1.02
N HIS A 217 -6.20 6.38 0.06
CA HIS A 217 -5.17 6.45 -0.98
C HIS A 217 -3.77 6.79 -0.45
N SER A 218 -3.65 7.23 0.80
CA SER A 218 -2.34 7.48 1.41
C SER A 218 -1.50 6.20 1.50
N ILE A 219 -2.12 5.03 1.56
CA ILE A 219 -1.37 3.77 1.62
C ILE A 219 -0.60 3.48 0.33
N SER A 220 -0.94 4.11 -0.80
CA SER A 220 -0.25 3.91 -2.08
C SER A 220 1.13 4.56 -2.13
N TYR A 221 1.38 5.65 -1.38
CA TYR A 221 2.71 6.26 -1.31
C TYR A 221 3.81 5.28 -0.86
N PRO A 222 3.75 4.63 0.32
CA PRO A 222 4.80 3.70 0.73
C PRO A 222 4.92 2.47 -0.20
N LEU A 223 3.83 2.04 -0.84
CA LEU A 223 3.85 0.95 -1.83
C LEU A 223 4.61 1.37 -3.11
N ILE A 224 4.26 2.53 -3.66
CA ILE A 224 4.92 3.09 -4.85
C ILE A 224 6.36 3.48 -4.54
N LYS A 225 6.65 4.02 -3.35
CA LYS A 225 8.02 4.29 -2.90
C LYS A 225 8.89 3.03 -2.95
N ALA A 226 8.39 1.90 -2.43
CA ALA A 226 9.12 0.64 -2.53
C ALA A 226 9.33 0.19 -3.98
N ALA A 227 8.37 0.45 -4.87
CA ALA A 227 8.52 0.19 -6.30
C ALA A 227 9.55 1.14 -6.96
N ILE A 228 9.59 2.42 -6.57
CA ILE A 228 10.58 3.40 -7.04
C ILE A 228 11.98 2.91 -6.65
N ASP A 229 12.19 2.55 -5.38
CA ASP A 229 13.49 2.10 -4.89
C ASP A 229 13.96 0.81 -5.60
N LYS A 230 13.02 -0.05 -6.03
CA LYS A 230 13.33 -1.31 -6.72
C LYS A 230 13.57 -1.16 -8.22
N TYR A 231 12.75 -0.37 -8.91
CA TYR A 231 12.68 -0.33 -10.37
C TYR A 231 13.16 0.99 -10.98
N GLY A 232 13.34 2.05 -10.16
CA GLY A 232 13.83 3.35 -10.61
C GLY A 232 13.04 3.93 -11.79
N ASP A 233 13.77 4.42 -12.79
CA ASP A 233 13.20 5.02 -14.01
C ASP A 233 12.40 4.03 -14.87
N ASP A 234 12.48 2.72 -14.60
CA ASP A 234 11.67 1.70 -15.30
C ASP A 234 10.26 1.53 -14.73
N LEU A 235 9.95 2.19 -13.61
CA LEU A 235 8.61 2.21 -13.05
C LEU A 235 7.67 3.14 -13.85
N CYS A 236 6.48 2.65 -14.15
CA CYS A 236 5.35 3.42 -14.64
C CYS A 236 4.13 3.20 -13.74
N VAL A 237 3.59 4.25 -13.16
CA VAL A 237 2.38 4.19 -12.33
C VAL A 237 1.14 4.47 -13.19
N LEU A 238 0.18 3.55 -13.15
CA LEU A 238 -1.15 3.71 -13.75
C LEU A 238 -2.13 4.02 -12.61
N HIS A 239 -2.58 5.27 -12.56
CA HIS A 239 -3.37 5.81 -11.47
C HIS A 239 -4.82 6.04 -11.95
N PHE A 240 -5.76 5.27 -11.43
CA PHE A 240 -7.19 5.40 -11.76
C PHE A 240 -7.90 6.10 -10.61
N ASP A 241 -8.38 7.32 -10.82
CA ASP A 241 -8.89 8.20 -9.77
C ASP A 241 -9.70 9.37 -10.39
N ALA A 242 -10.66 9.92 -9.66
CA ALA A 242 -11.28 11.20 -9.98
C ALA A 242 -10.36 12.42 -9.72
N HIS A 243 -9.39 12.27 -8.81
CA HIS A 243 -8.47 13.25 -8.29
C HIS A 243 -7.04 13.01 -8.77
N THR A 244 -6.27 14.09 -8.79
CA THR A 244 -4.86 13.98 -9.18
C THR A 244 -3.95 13.56 -8.02
N ASP A 245 -4.44 13.70 -6.79
CA ASP A 245 -3.72 13.45 -5.54
C ASP A 245 -2.33 14.08 -5.45
N THR A 246 -2.20 15.22 -6.11
CA THR A 246 -1.02 16.09 -6.07
C THR A 246 -1.31 17.39 -5.33
N TYR A 247 -2.13 17.33 -4.27
CA TYR A 247 -2.39 18.51 -3.45
C TYR A 247 -1.08 19.02 -2.83
N THR A 248 -0.90 20.32 -2.91
CA THR A 248 0.15 21.10 -2.24
C THR A 248 -0.46 22.42 -1.80
N SER A 249 0.01 22.98 -0.70
CA SER A 249 -0.55 24.19 -0.12
C SER A 249 0.54 25.03 0.52
N ASP A 250 0.68 26.28 0.08
CA ASP A 250 1.66 27.19 0.68
C ASP A 250 1.30 27.55 2.13
N TYR A 251 0.02 27.44 2.49
CA TYR A 251 -0.41 27.54 3.88
C TYR A 251 0.05 26.35 4.71
N ASP A 252 0.01 25.16 4.12
CA ASP A 252 0.53 23.96 4.77
C ASP A 252 2.07 24.06 4.90
N LYS A 253 2.76 24.67 3.93
CA LYS A 253 4.20 25.00 4.03
C LYS A 253 4.51 25.90 5.19
N ILE A 254 3.73 26.95 5.36
CA ILE A 254 3.89 27.88 6.47
C ILE A 254 3.67 27.19 7.83
N LYS A 255 2.75 26.22 7.89
CA LYS A 255 2.47 25.46 9.11
C LYS A 255 3.38 24.25 9.33
N ASN A 256 4.32 23.98 8.43
CA ASN A 256 5.07 22.70 8.37
C ASN A 256 4.11 21.49 8.31
N ILE A 257 2.97 21.63 7.64
CA ILE A 257 1.95 20.61 7.40
C ILE A 257 2.24 19.82 6.12
N ASP A 258 3.10 20.25 5.18
CA ASP A 258 3.37 19.43 3.97
C ASP A 258 4.16 18.14 4.28
N THR A 259 4.70 18.02 5.50
CA THR A 259 5.20 16.75 6.01
C THR A 259 4.06 15.77 6.32
N ILE A 260 2.81 16.24 6.46
CA ILE A 260 1.64 15.40 6.71
C ILE A 260 1.32 14.65 5.42
N HIS A 261 1.58 13.35 5.49
CA HIS A 261 1.15 12.39 4.51
C HIS A 261 -0.35 12.12 4.64
N HIS A 262 -1.09 12.22 3.54
CA HIS A 262 -2.53 11.97 3.46
C HIS A 262 -2.93 11.49 2.06
N HIS A 263 -4.19 11.12 1.87
CA HIS A 263 -4.68 10.56 0.60
C HIS A 263 -4.48 11.56 -0.56
N GLY A 264 -5.03 12.78 -0.46
CA GLY A 264 -4.90 13.78 -1.52
C GLY A 264 -3.50 14.32 -1.89
N ASN A 265 -2.39 13.89 -1.25
CA ASN A 265 -1.03 14.33 -1.59
C ASN A 265 -0.04 13.18 -1.86
N PHE A 266 -0.49 11.93 -1.89
CA PHE A 266 0.41 10.78 -2.01
C PHE A 266 1.23 10.83 -3.31
N MET A 267 0.63 11.28 -4.43
CA MET A 267 1.33 11.42 -5.71
C MET A 267 2.38 12.53 -5.68
N THR A 268 2.13 13.64 -4.97
CA THR A 268 3.16 14.68 -4.77
C THR A 268 4.42 14.05 -4.18
N LYS A 269 4.26 13.25 -3.12
CA LYS A 269 5.38 12.59 -2.45
C LYS A 269 6.09 11.57 -3.35
N CYS A 270 5.34 10.80 -4.14
CA CYS A 270 5.94 9.91 -5.14
C CYS A 270 6.81 10.67 -6.16
N PHE A 271 6.38 11.85 -6.62
CA PHE A 271 7.19 12.67 -7.53
C PHE A 271 8.42 13.27 -6.84
N GLU A 272 8.30 13.70 -5.58
CA GLU A 272 9.43 14.16 -4.76
C GLU A 272 10.48 13.05 -4.56
N ASP A 273 10.03 11.80 -4.43
CA ASP A 273 10.87 10.60 -4.35
C ASP A 273 11.37 10.09 -5.73
N GLY A 274 11.07 10.80 -6.82
CA GLY A 274 11.69 10.58 -8.12
C GLY A 274 10.87 9.78 -9.14
N LEU A 275 9.57 9.55 -8.93
CA LEU A 275 8.69 8.94 -9.93
C LEU A 275 8.74 9.71 -11.27
N LYS A 276 9.08 9.01 -12.36
CA LYS A 276 9.25 9.61 -13.71
C LYS A 276 8.08 9.41 -14.66
N HIS A 277 7.24 8.41 -14.42
CA HIS A 277 6.17 8.05 -15.35
C HIS A 277 4.88 7.75 -14.57
N ALA A 278 3.93 8.67 -14.64
CA ALA A 278 2.58 8.49 -14.10
C ALA A 278 1.53 8.81 -15.15
N PHE A 279 0.54 7.93 -15.32
CA PHE A 279 -0.62 8.16 -16.19
C PHE A 279 -1.87 8.12 -15.32
N GLN A 280 -2.61 9.22 -15.30
CA GLN A 280 -3.79 9.38 -14.46
C GLN A 280 -5.06 9.31 -15.30
N PHE A 281 -5.95 8.39 -14.98
CA PHE A 281 -7.16 8.08 -15.76
C PHE A 281 -8.40 8.38 -14.94
N GLY A 282 -9.35 9.11 -15.54
CA GLY A 282 -10.64 9.39 -14.90
C GLY A 282 -10.72 10.73 -14.15
N ILE A 283 -9.65 11.53 -14.22
CA ILE A 283 -9.55 12.86 -13.61
C ILE A 283 -10.69 13.76 -14.08
N ARG A 284 -11.37 14.43 -13.14
CA ARG A 284 -12.53 15.29 -13.43
C ARG A 284 -12.89 16.25 -12.29
N GLY A 285 -13.87 17.12 -12.54
CA GLY A 285 -14.39 18.04 -11.53
C GLY A 285 -13.54 19.29 -11.32
N ILE A 286 -14.17 20.35 -10.81
CA ILE A 286 -13.54 21.67 -10.61
C ILE A 286 -12.40 21.64 -9.58
N VAL A 287 -12.39 20.64 -8.70
CA VAL A 287 -11.33 20.43 -7.70
C VAL A 287 -9.95 20.26 -8.35
N ASN A 288 -9.89 19.76 -9.58
CA ASN A 288 -8.65 19.56 -10.34
C ASN A 288 -8.26 20.76 -11.24
N ASN A 289 -8.93 21.92 -11.14
CA ASN A 289 -8.78 23.04 -12.10
C ASN A 289 -7.36 23.66 -12.20
N ARG A 290 -6.50 23.43 -11.21
CA ARG A 290 -5.10 23.90 -11.22
C ARG A 290 -4.10 22.85 -11.72
N GLN A 291 -4.58 21.63 -11.99
CA GLN A 291 -3.73 20.49 -12.29
C GLN A 291 -3.49 20.35 -13.79
N LYS A 292 -2.26 20.00 -14.14
CA LYS A 292 -1.79 19.87 -15.53
C LYS A 292 -0.82 18.71 -15.67
N SER A 293 -0.81 18.12 -16.87
CA SER A 293 0.26 17.21 -17.29
C SER A 293 1.61 17.94 -17.27
N ASN A 294 2.67 17.18 -17.02
CA ASN A 294 4.06 17.63 -17.07
C ASN A 294 4.95 16.48 -17.57
N GLU A 295 6.27 16.64 -17.54
CA GLU A 295 7.23 15.64 -18.04
C GLU A 295 7.13 14.28 -17.33
N ASN A 296 6.70 14.24 -16.07
CA ASN A 296 6.60 13.01 -15.29
C ASN A 296 5.17 12.44 -15.22
N ARG A 297 4.18 13.18 -15.74
CA ARG A 297 2.76 12.92 -15.50
C ARG A 297 1.87 13.28 -16.67
N THR A 298 1.09 12.32 -17.14
CA THR A 298 0.05 12.53 -18.15
C THR A 298 -1.33 12.40 -17.50
N ILE A 299 -2.11 13.47 -17.52
CA ILE A 299 -3.52 13.46 -17.11
C ILE A 299 -4.39 13.11 -18.31
N ILE A 300 -5.23 12.08 -18.15
CA ILE A 300 -6.22 11.63 -19.10
C ILE A 300 -7.59 11.81 -18.44
N TRP A 301 -8.28 12.87 -18.83
CA TRP A 301 -9.53 13.29 -18.21
C TRP A 301 -10.62 12.24 -18.44
N ALA A 302 -11.60 12.14 -17.54
CA ALA A 302 -12.69 11.15 -17.67
C ALA A 302 -13.38 11.18 -19.03
N HIS A 303 -13.66 12.39 -19.57
CA HIS A 303 -14.29 12.53 -20.88
C HIS A 303 -13.39 12.04 -22.04
N GLU A 304 -12.07 12.09 -21.90
CA GLU A 304 -11.12 11.56 -22.88
C GLU A 304 -11.06 10.04 -22.82
N VAL A 305 -11.02 9.45 -21.62
CA VAL A 305 -11.11 7.99 -21.44
C VAL A 305 -12.38 7.47 -22.12
N LYS A 306 -13.54 8.05 -21.80
CA LYS A 306 -14.83 7.68 -22.42
C LYS A 306 -14.80 7.77 -23.94
N ARG A 307 -14.21 8.84 -24.48
CA ARG A 307 -14.08 9.04 -25.93
C ARG A 307 -13.17 7.98 -26.56
N ILE A 308 -12.01 7.70 -25.94
CA ILE A 308 -11.04 6.71 -26.41
C ILE A 308 -11.71 5.33 -26.47
N ILE A 309 -12.37 4.94 -25.39
CA ILE A 309 -13.07 3.65 -25.28
C ILE A 309 -14.21 3.55 -26.30
N LYS A 310 -15.11 4.53 -26.35
CA LYS A 310 -16.22 4.58 -27.31
C LYS A 310 -15.78 4.48 -28.77
N ASN A 311 -14.62 5.05 -29.10
CA ASN A 311 -14.07 5.05 -30.45
C ASN A 311 -13.11 3.87 -30.71
N SER A 312 -12.89 2.99 -29.73
CA SER A 312 -11.88 1.91 -29.78
C SER A 312 -10.48 2.43 -30.15
N GLU A 313 -10.11 3.60 -29.64
CA GLU A 313 -8.78 4.20 -29.81
C GLU A 313 -7.77 3.62 -28.80
N LEU A 314 -6.48 3.79 -29.07
CA LEU A 314 -5.41 3.43 -28.14
C LEU A 314 -5.01 4.61 -27.27
N PHE A 315 -4.70 4.34 -26.00
CA PHE A 315 -4.03 5.31 -25.13
C PHE A 315 -2.62 5.58 -25.66
N LYS A 316 -2.33 6.85 -25.95
CA LYS A 316 -1.05 7.30 -26.51
C LYS A 316 -0.03 7.60 -25.42
N ASP A 317 1.23 7.65 -25.81
CA ASP A 317 2.36 8.11 -24.99
C ASP A 317 2.72 7.23 -23.79
N ILE A 318 2.05 6.09 -23.61
CA ILE A 318 2.38 5.12 -22.57
C ILE A 318 3.61 4.31 -22.98
N PRO A 319 4.75 4.46 -22.27
CA PRO A 319 6.02 3.85 -22.68
C PRO A 319 5.95 2.33 -22.60
N ALA A 320 6.28 1.62 -23.68
CA ALA A 320 6.36 0.15 -23.68
C ALA A 320 7.59 -0.36 -22.92
N GLY A 321 7.56 -1.63 -22.48
CA GLY A 321 8.71 -2.30 -21.84
C GLY A 321 9.03 -1.83 -20.42
N LYS A 322 8.11 -1.10 -19.78
CA LYS A 322 8.23 -0.64 -18.38
C LYS A 322 7.64 -1.65 -17.39
N LYS A 323 7.96 -1.46 -16.11
CA LYS A 323 7.34 -2.13 -14.98
C LYS A 323 6.13 -1.32 -14.53
N TYR A 324 4.92 -1.87 -14.62
CA TYR A 324 3.71 -1.11 -14.34
C TYR A 324 3.16 -1.44 -12.96
N TYR A 325 2.93 -0.40 -12.16
CA TYR A 325 2.22 -0.49 -10.90
C TYR A 325 0.84 0.17 -11.06
N ILE A 326 -0.22 -0.51 -10.64
CA ILE A 326 -1.58 0.01 -10.73
C ILE A 326 -2.02 0.48 -9.35
N THR A 327 -2.55 1.69 -9.26
CA THR A 327 -3.27 2.15 -8.07
C THR A 327 -4.69 2.55 -8.48
N PHE A 328 -5.67 1.87 -7.90
CA PHE A 328 -7.07 1.96 -8.32
C PHE A 328 -7.93 2.50 -7.17
N ASP A 329 -8.28 3.79 -7.27
CA ASP A 329 -9.30 4.45 -6.45
C ASP A 329 -10.69 4.16 -7.05
N PHE A 330 -11.59 3.67 -6.21
CA PHE A 330 -12.96 3.38 -6.62
C PHE A 330 -13.81 4.63 -6.93
N ASP A 331 -13.38 5.81 -6.49
CA ASP A 331 -14.00 7.08 -6.85
C ASP A 331 -13.81 7.43 -8.33
N VAL A 332 -12.96 6.72 -9.08
CA VAL A 332 -12.86 6.83 -10.54
C VAL A 332 -14.21 6.53 -11.22
N LEU A 333 -15.00 5.66 -10.60
CA LEU A 333 -16.33 5.30 -11.05
C LEU A 333 -17.32 6.44 -10.82
N ASP A 334 -18.32 6.54 -11.70
CA ASP A 334 -19.40 7.51 -11.49
C ASP A 334 -20.19 7.16 -10.21
N PRO A 335 -20.52 8.14 -9.35
CA PRO A 335 -21.30 7.95 -8.13
C PRO A 335 -22.66 7.28 -8.34
N VAL A 336 -23.22 7.34 -9.55
CA VAL A 336 -24.43 6.57 -9.92
C VAL A 336 -24.20 5.06 -9.81
N TYR A 337 -22.99 4.57 -10.10
CA TYR A 337 -22.62 3.15 -9.99
C TYR A 337 -21.92 2.83 -8.68
N PHE A 338 -21.08 3.75 -8.18
CA PHE A 338 -20.30 3.53 -6.97
C PHE A 338 -20.19 4.82 -6.15
N SER A 339 -20.97 4.91 -5.07
CA SER A 339 -20.96 6.06 -4.14
C SER A 339 -20.27 5.76 -2.81
N ASN A 340 -19.72 4.55 -2.65
CA ASN A 340 -19.05 4.07 -1.44
C ASN A 340 -17.61 4.58 -1.31
N THR A 341 -17.41 5.87 -1.52
CA THR A 341 -16.12 6.58 -1.39
C THR A 341 -16.30 7.85 -0.56
N SER A 342 -15.21 8.42 -0.04
CA SER A 342 -15.25 9.66 0.76
C SER A 342 -15.43 10.93 -0.09
N THR A 343 -14.94 10.91 -1.33
CA THR A 343 -14.87 12.09 -2.22
C THR A 343 -15.52 11.82 -3.59
N PRO A 344 -16.80 11.44 -3.67
CA PRO A 344 -17.42 11.10 -4.96
C PRO A 344 -17.49 12.30 -5.91
N VAL A 345 -17.05 12.11 -7.16
CA VAL A 345 -17.13 13.14 -8.21
C VAL A 345 -18.00 12.67 -9.37
N ILE A 346 -19.05 13.43 -9.73
CA ILE A 346 -19.95 13.10 -10.85
C ILE A 346 -19.24 13.07 -12.21
N ASN A 347 -19.89 12.45 -13.21
CA ASN A 347 -19.40 12.25 -14.58
C ASN A 347 -18.17 11.31 -14.67
N GLY A 348 -18.09 10.36 -13.74
CA GLY A 348 -17.04 9.33 -13.69
C GLY A 348 -17.22 8.22 -14.71
N LEU A 349 -16.33 7.24 -14.68
CA LEU A 349 -16.41 6.10 -15.59
C LEU A 349 -17.53 5.15 -15.16
N THR A 350 -18.19 4.51 -16.12
CA THR A 350 -18.98 3.32 -15.81
C THR A 350 -18.05 2.14 -15.50
N TYR A 351 -18.56 1.12 -14.83
CA TYR A 351 -17.81 -0.12 -14.61
C TYR A 351 -17.32 -0.73 -15.94
N GLU A 352 -18.15 -0.74 -16.99
CA GLU A 352 -17.77 -1.29 -18.29
C GLU A 352 -16.66 -0.47 -18.96
N GLU A 353 -16.71 0.87 -18.88
CA GLU A 353 -15.65 1.74 -19.40
C GLU A 353 -14.30 1.48 -18.68
N CYS A 354 -14.32 1.19 -17.38
CA CYS A 354 -13.12 0.78 -16.64
C CYS A 354 -12.60 -0.58 -17.12
N LYS A 355 -13.48 -1.57 -17.29
CA LYS A 355 -13.12 -2.90 -17.79
C LYS A 355 -12.52 -2.85 -19.20
N GLU A 356 -13.15 -2.11 -20.11
CA GLU A 356 -12.62 -1.90 -21.47
C GLU A 356 -11.29 -1.14 -21.43
N THR A 357 -11.13 -0.18 -20.50
CA THR A 357 -9.83 0.46 -20.26
C THR A 357 -8.77 -0.55 -19.85
N PHE A 358 -9.05 -1.47 -18.93
CA PHE A 358 -8.09 -2.50 -18.55
C PHE A 358 -7.69 -3.39 -19.72
N ASN A 359 -8.66 -3.91 -20.46
CA ASN A 359 -8.42 -4.82 -21.59
C ASN A 359 -7.57 -4.18 -22.69
N THR A 360 -7.77 -2.88 -22.95
CA THR A 360 -7.02 -2.14 -23.97
C THR A 360 -5.66 -1.67 -23.45
N LEU A 361 -5.60 -1.19 -22.21
CA LEU A 361 -4.41 -0.57 -21.64
C LEU A 361 -3.39 -1.59 -21.18
N LEU A 362 -3.82 -2.63 -20.47
CA LEU A 362 -2.93 -3.53 -19.72
C LEU A 362 -2.40 -4.68 -20.58
N ALA A 363 -3.00 -4.93 -21.74
CA ALA A 363 -2.56 -5.98 -22.66
C ALA A 363 -1.07 -5.87 -22.99
N GLY A 364 -0.33 -6.97 -22.72
CA GLY A 364 1.11 -7.07 -22.98
C GLY A 364 2.01 -6.27 -22.04
N LYS A 365 1.47 -5.65 -20.99
CA LYS A 365 2.26 -4.91 -19.98
C LYS A 365 2.73 -5.82 -18.86
N GLU A 366 3.93 -5.57 -18.36
CA GLU A 366 4.43 -6.28 -17.20
C GLU A 366 3.94 -5.60 -15.92
N ILE A 367 2.79 -6.06 -15.41
CA ILE A 367 2.25 -5.58 -14.16
C ILE A 367 3.03 -6.22 -13.00
N ILE A 368 3.59 -5.36 -12.15
CA ILE A 368 4.42 -5.75 -10.99
C ILE A 368 3.67 -5.74 -9.67
N GLY A 369 2.49 -5.13 -9.62
CA GLY A 369 1.69 -5.00 -8.41
C GLY A 369 0.49 -4.08 -8.62
N CYS A 370 -0.47 -4.16 -7.70
CA CYS A 370 -1.67 -3.33 -7.69
C CYS A 370 -2.06 -2.98 -6.25
N ASP A 371 -2.65 -1.81 -6.04
CA ASP A 371 -3.48 -1.53 -4.86
C ASP A 371 -4.91 -1.11 -5.25
N ILE A 372 -5.85 -1.42 -4.35
CA ILE A 372 -7.27 -1.08 -4.43
C ILE A 372 -7.64 -0.32 -3.17
N VAL A 373 -8.09 0.92 -3.32
CA VAL A 373 -8.23 1.89 -2.21
C VAL A 373 -9.57 2.62 -2.26
N GLU A 374 -9.82 3.42 -1.21
CA GLU A 374 -10.90 4.42 -1.17
C GLU A 374 -12.31 3.84 -1.29
N VAL A 375 -12.46 2.57 -0.90
CA VAL A 375 -13.75 1.92 -0.68
C VAL A 375 -14.12 2.04 0.79
N TYR A 376 -15.28 2.62 1.07
CA TYR A 376 -15.82 2.83 2.41
C TYR A 376 -17.05 1.95 2.58
N PRO A 377 -16.90 0.77 3.23
CA PRO A 377 -18.02 -0.10 3.51
C PRO A 377 -19.12 0.64 4.31
N ASN A 378 -20.35 0.58 3.82
CA ASN A 378 -21.52 1.18 4.48
C ASN A 378 -22.55 0.13 4.93
N GLY A 379 -22.15 -1.14 4.96
CA GLY A 379 -23.03 -2.28 5.30
C GLY A 379 -23.86 -2.81 4.12
N ASN A 380 -23.85 -2.16 2.96
CA ASN A 380 -24.40 -2.72 1.72
C ASN A 380 -23.32 -3.52 0.98
N ASP A 381 -23.74 -4.65 0.40
CA ASP A 381 -22.88 -5.57 -0.33
C ASP A 381 -22.56 -5.13 -1.78
N LEU A 382 -23.26 -4.11 -2.32
CA LEU A 382 -23.03 -3.60 -3.68
C LEU A 382 -21.56 -3.19 -3.90
N ALA A 383 -20.96 -2.48 -2.95
CA ALA A 383 -19.56 -2.07 -3.04
C ALA A 383 -18.64 -3.30 -3.14
N SER A 384 -18.82 -4.28 -2.27
CA SER A 384 -18.04 -5.53 -2.27
C SER A 384 -18.21 -6.31 -3.58
N GLN A 385 -19.40 -6.32 -4.17
CA GLN A 385 -19.65 -6.96 -5.46
C GLN A 385 -18.84 -6.30 -6.58
N ILE A 386 -18.89 -4.98 -6.70
CA ILE A 386 -18.15 -4.23 -7.72
C ILE A 386 -16.65 -4.39 -7.49
N VAL A 387 -16.19 -4.35 -6.23
CA VAL A 387 -14.78 -4.59 -5.87
C VAL A 387 -14.31 -5.97 -6.32
N CYS A 388 -15.08 -7.02 -6.05
CA CYS A 388 -14.72 -8.38 -6.50
C CYS A 388 -14.59 -8.44 -8.02
N GLN A 389 -15.51 -7.81 -8.74
CA GLN A 389 -15.50 -7.83 -10.19
C GLN A 389 -14.29 -7.09 -10.77
N VAL A 390 -13.96 -5.90 -10.26
CA VAL A 390 -12.75 -5.16 -10.65
C VAL A 390 -11.47 -5.97 -10.37
N ILE A 391 -11.42 -6.69 -9.24
CA ILE A 391 -10.30 -7.60 -8.94
C ILE A 391 -10.17 -8.68 -10.02
N PHE A 392 -11.27 -9.31 -10.44
CA PHE A 392 -11.25 -10.32 -11.49
C PHE A 392 -10.77 -9.75 -12.83
N ASP A 393 -11.24 -8.56 -13.21
CA ASP A 393 -10.86 -7.90 -14.45
C ASP A 393 -9.37 -7.51 -14.46
N LEU A 394 -8.87 -6.98 -13.34
CA LEU A 394 -7.45 -6.66 -13.17
C LEU A 394 -6.59 -7.93 -13.24
N MET A 395 -6.94 -8.97 -12.49
CA MET A 395 -6.20 -10.24 -12.48
C MET A 395 -6.17 -10.93 -13.85
N ASN A 396 -7.22 -10.75 -14.64
CA ASN A 396 -7.27 -11.29 -16.00
C ASN A 396 -6.28 -10.59 -16.96
N ASN A 397 -5.78 -9.41 -16.59
CA ASN A 397 -4.86 -8.63 -17.41
C ASN A 397 -3.39 -8.72 -16.92
N ILE A 398 -3.06 -9.68 -16.03
CA ILE A 398 -1.80 -9.72 -15.26
C ILE A 398 -1.02 -11.03 -15.38
#